data_AF-A0A2S6GXX1-F1
#
_entry.id   AF-A0A2S6GXX1-F1
#
_cell.length_a   1.000
_cell.length_b   1.000
_cell.length_c   1.000
_cell.angle_alpha   90.00
_cell.angle_beta   90.00
_cell.angle_gamma   90.00
#
_symmetry.space_group_name_H-M   'P 1'
#
loop_
_entity.id
_entity.type
_entity.pdbx_description
1 polymer ?
#
loop_
_entity_poly.entity_id
_entity_poly.type
_entity_poly.pdbx_seq_one_letter_code
_entity_poly.pdbx_strand_id
1 'polypeptide(L)'
;MTIKFIEKNEHLKIEQDGKELLSIPCQSSDGSVLKYYTEDVDKELSLIICNSPAGDIPKGLEYSWEFESKEFPNANWLAFKKENESVQVKLSITFSWEEWNQPFTIQEFLECYKNEMSNIGFKTEINKEEGWASLDIIFFVLDGIVLHRIDEVIHEAKKEYQSLVVKLARAGSENIFVKVFNFPKEYESICTQYLVWFGEFLLNLGINADVSAENNRHQTSLIVSPKEAPELLIKIEQLFYQYLSLPYIEYLPAQAVSASVEDKYLLQMLFSQVENFKNQIQMKDAIIEMKELSIASLKDNLHEKEKKILLIQSMKNAKDIEMFGGAISLGEIKLGPLKFDPKKLLDAFKASSLDEA
;
A
#
# COMPACT_ATOMS: atom_id res chain seq x y z
N MET A 1 -10.37 -42.64 22.44
CA MET A 1 -10.51 -41.69 23.55
C MET A 1 -12.00 -41.52 23.78
N THR A 2 -12.48 -41.81 24.98
CA THR A 2 -13.90 -41.70 25.30
C THR A 2 -14.06 -40.60 26.34
N ILE A 3 -14.66 -39.48 25.93
CA ILE A 3 -15.08 -38.41 26.83
C ILE A 3 -16.39 -38.81 27.51
N LYS A 4 -16.54 -38.44 28.78
CA LYS A 4 -17.75 -38.63 29.56
C LYS A 4 -18.12 -37.33 30.26
N PHE A 5 -19.41 -37.02 30.23
CA PHE A 5 -20.02 -35.94 30.97
C PHE A 5 -20.75 -36.54 32.16
N ILE A 6 -20.34 -36.19 33.38
CA ILE A 6 -20.88 -36.75 34.62
C ILE A 6 -21.46 -35.62 35.46
N GLU A 7 -22.78 -35.57 35.54
CA GLU A 7 -23.49 -34.66 36.43
C GLU A 7 -23.60 -35.29 37.83
N LYS A 8 -22.91 -34.73 38.83
CA LYS A 8 -22.97 -35.16 40.23
C LYS A 8 -22.80 -33.99 41.19
N ASN A 9 -23.57 -33.98 42.28
CA ASN A 9 -23.41 -33.03 43.40
C ASN A 9 -23.33 -31.56 42.93
N GLU A 10 -24.28 -31.13 42.10
CA GLU A 10 -24.31 -29.76 41.56
C GLU A 10 -23.08 -29.37 40.74
N HIS A 11 -22.33 -30.33 40.21
CA HIS A 11 -21.21 -30.09 39.30
C HIS A 11 -21.38 -30.92 38.04
N LEU A 12 -20.93 -30.35 36.92
CA LEU A 12 -20.68 -31.08 35.69
C LEU A 12 -19.18 -31.40 35.63
N LYS A 13 -18.85 -32.70 35.67
CA LYS A 13 -17.49 -33.19 35.46
C LYS A 13 -17.30 -33.65 34.03
N ILE A 14 -16.20 -33.22 33.42
CA ILE A 14 -15.75 -33.66 32.10
C ILE A 14 -14.54 -34.56 32.32
N GLU A 15 -14.68 -35.84 31.96
CA GLU A 15 -13.62 -36.84 32.10
C GLU A 15 -13.21 -37.39 30.75
N GLN A 16 -11.91 -37.66 30.57
CA GLN A 16 -11.39 -38.39 29.42
C GLN A 16 -10.60 -39.59 29.92
N ASP A 17 -10.99 -40.79 29.46
CA ASP A 17 -10.35 -42.05 29.81
C ASP A 17 -10.18 -42.26 31.35
N GLY A 18 -11.12 -41.72 32.13
CA GLY A 18 -11.17 -41.81 33.61
C GLY A 18 -10.39 -40.73 34.36
N LYS A 19 -9.76 -39.78 33.67
CA LYS A 19 -9.12 -38.61 34.27
C LYS A 19 -10.05 -37.40 34.18
N GLU A 20 -10.27 -36.73 35.31
CA GLU A 20 -10.99 -35.44 35.34
C GLU A 20 -10.18 -34.37 34.61
N LEU A 21 -10.80 -33.75 33.61
CA LEU A 21 -10.24 -32.63 32.86
C LEU A 21 -10.73 -31.29 33.42
N LEU A 22 -12.03 -31.20 33.71
CA LEU A 22 -12.66 -29.98 34.22
C LEU A 22 -13.89 -30.33 35.07
N SER A 23 -14.15 -29.52 36.10
CA SER A 23 -15.34 -29.62 36.95
C SER A 23 -15.99 -28.24 37.06
N ILE A 24 -17.20 -28.11 36.51
CA ILE A 24 -17.93 -26.85 36.40
C ILE A 24 -19.05 -26.84 37.45
N PRO A 25 -19.09 -25.87 38.39
CA PRO A 25 -20.18 -25.76 39.35
C PRO A 25 -21.49 -25.34 38.67
N CYS A 26 -22.61 -25.86 39.16
CA CYS A 26 -23.94 -25.49 38.72
C CYS A 26 -24.27 -24.07 39.21
N GLN A 27 -24.50 -23.15 38.28
CA GLN A 27 -24.76 -21.74 38.62
C GLN A 27 -26.25 -21.42 38.83
N SER A 28 -27.15 -22.28 38.34
CA SER A 28 -28.61 -22.05 38.39
C SER A 28 -29.39 -23.35 38.54
N SER A 29 -30.22 -23.46 39.59
CA SER A 29 -31.01 -24.67 39.92
C SER A 29 -32.38 -24.73 39.24
N ASP A 30 -32.79 -23.65 38.57
CA ASP A 30 -34.10 -23.43 37.93
C ASP A 30 -34.14 -23.83 36.44
N GLY A 31 -33.09 -24.46 35.93
CA GLY A 31 -33.02 -24.89 34.53
C GLY A 31 -32.80 -23.72 33.55
N SER A 32 -32.30 -22.59 34.06
CA SER A 32 -31.91 -21.44 33.24
C SER A 32 -30.75 -21.80 32.28
N VAL A 33 -30.58 -20.92 31.32
CA VAL A 33 -29.72 -21.03 30.14
C VAL A 33 -28.23 -21.12 30.49
N LEU A 34 -27.83 -20.78 31.72
CA LEU A 34 -26.43 -20.72 32.19
C LEU A 34 -26.09 -21.78 33.25
N LYS A 35 -26.71 -22.96 33.19
CA LYS A 35 -26.54 -24.00 34.23
C LYS A 35 -25.06 -24.36 34.48
N TYR A 36 -24.25 -24.45 33.43
CA TYR A 36 -22.81 -24.76 33.48
C TYR A 36 -22.02 -23.80 32.59
N TYR A 37 -21.92 -22.54 33.00
CA TYR A 37 -21.05 -21.55 32.36
C TYR A 37 -19.62 -21.62 32.91
N THR A 38 -18.61 -21.53 32.04
CA THR A 38 -17.20 -21.45 32.42
C THR A 38 -16.36 -20.76 31.35
N GLU A 39 -15.29 -20.09 31.78
CA GLU A 39 -14.24 -19.52 30.92
C GLU A 39 -12.95 -20.36 30.96
N ASP A 40 -12.94 -21.44 31.75
CA ASP A 40 -11.75 -22.27 32.01
C ASP A 40 -11.57 -23.40 30.98
N VAL A 41 -12.24 -23.32 29.84
CA VAL A 41 -12.13 -24.32 28.77
C VAL A 41 -11.04 -23.89 27.80
N ASP A 42 -9.89 -24.56 27.88
CA ASP A 42 -8.81 -24.32 26.93
C ASP A 42 -9.10 -24.88 25.52
N LYS A 43 -8.19 -24.61 24.59
CA LYS A 43 -8.30 -25.03 23.18
C LYS A 43 -8.35 -26.55 23.03
N GLU A 44 -7.57 -27.31 23.81
CA GLU A 44 -7.51 -28.77 23.69
C GLU A 44 -8.82 -29.40 24.18
N LEU A 45 -9.30 -28.96 25.34
CA LEU A 45 -10.57 -29.42 25.91
C LEU A 45 -11.75 -29.04 25.01
N SER A 46 -11.76 -27.82 24.46
CA SER A 46 -12.80 -27.38 23.52
C SER A 46 -12.91 -28.30 22.30
N LEU A 47 -11.78 -28.68 21.71
CA LEU A 47 -11.75 -29.61 20.57
C LEU A 47 -12.27 -31.00 20.95
N ILE A 48 -11.94 -31.50 22.15
CA ILE A 48 -12.43 -32.79 22.63
C ILE A 48 -13.96 -32.74 22.81
N ILE A 49 -14.49 -31.67 23.41
CA ILE A 49 -15.93 -31.48 23.60
C ILE A 49 -16.63 -31.41 22.23
N CYS A 50 -16.14 -30.57 21.30
CA CYS A 50 -16.72 -30.45 19.96
C CYS A 50 -16.62 -31.73 19.13
N ASN A 51 -15.66 -32.62 19.42
CA ASN A 51 -15.56 -33.92 18.77
C ASN A 51 -16.54 -34.98 19.33
N SER A 52 -17.44 -34.57 20.23
CA SER A 52 -18.51 -35.43 20.77
C SER A 52 -19.80 -35.32 19.95
N PRO A 53 -20.65 -36.37 19.92
CA PRO A 53 -22.01 -36.27 19.42
C PRO A 53 -22.80 -35.20 20.18
N ALA A 54 -23.59 -34.38 19.47
CA ALA A 54 -24.36 -33.29 20.07
C ALA A 54 -25.35 -33.76 21.16
N GLY A 55 -25.84 -35.00 21.07
CA GLY A 55 -26.73 -35.62 22.06
C GLY A 55 -26.04 -36.04 23.37
N ASP A 56 -24.73 -36.27 23.35
CA ASP A 56 -23.97 -36.68 24.54
C ASP A 56 -23.59 -35.48 25.42
N ILE A 57 -23.66 -34.27 24.87
CA ILE A 57 -23.27 -33.03 25.56
C ILE A 57 -24.39 -32.58 26.51
N PRO A 58 -24.10 -32.30 27.79
CA PRO A 58 -25.10 -31.96 28.80
C PRO A 58 -25.73 -30.59 28.56
N LYS A 59 -27.05 -30.51 28.79
CA LYS A 59 -27.82 -29.27 28.68
C LYS A 59 -27.29 -28.19 29.62
N GLY A 60 -27.18 -26.97 29.10
CA GLY A 60 -26.76 -25.78 29.84
C GLY A 60 -25.25 -25.61 29.95
N LEU A 61 -24.45 -26.46 29.28
CA LEU A 61 -23.02 -26.19 29.06
C LEU A 61 -22.86 -25.01 28.10
N GLU A 62 -22.15 -23.98 28.56
CA GLU A 62 -21.86 -22.77 27.80
C GLU A 62 -20.42 -22.31 28.07
N TYR A 63 -19.68 -22.01 27.01
CA TYR A 63 -18.32 -21.47 27.09
C TYR A 63 -17.91 -20.83 25.76
N SER A 64 -16.85 -20.03 25.79
CA SER A 64 -16.25 -19.45 24.59
C SER A 64 -14.74 -19.51 24.66
N TRP A 65 -14.08 -19.59 23.51
CA TRP A 65 -12.62 -19.67 23.46
C TRP A 65 -12.07 -19.05 22.18
N GLU A 66 -10.79 -18.66 22.26
CA GLU A 66 -10.01 -18.28 21.10
C GLU A 66 -9.73 -19.52 20.24
N PHE A 67 -10.22 -19.45 19.01
CA PHE A 67 -10.12 -20.51 18.04
C PHE A 67 -9.12 -20.10 16.96
N GLU A 68 -8.46 -21.06 16.31
CA GLU A 68 -7.56 -20.75 15.21
C GLU A 68 -7.80 -21.78 14.11
N SER A 69 -8.64 -21.41 13.15
CA SER A 69 -8.83 -22.23 11.97
C SER A 69 -7.57 -22.21 11.10
N LYS A 70 -7.02 -23.41 10.85
CA LYS A 70 -5.93 -23.57 9.85
C LYS A 70 -6.41 -23.28 8.43
N GLU A 71 -7.70 -23.52 8.17
CA GLU A 71 -8.27 -23.35 6.84
C GLU A 71 -8.60 -21.88 6.56
N PHE A 72 -9.11 -21.16 7.56
CA PHE A 72 -9.52 -19.77 7.43
C PHE A 72 -9.09 -18.95 8.66
N PRO A 73 -7.89 -18.36 8.68
CA PRO A 73 -7.32 -17.72 9.86
C PRO A 73 -8.17 -16.62 10.50
N ASN A 74 -9.02 -15.93 9.73
CA ASN A 74 -9.94 -14.93 10.26
C ASN A 74 -11.05 -15.50 11.15
N ALA A 75 -11.36 -16.80 11.00
CA ALA A 75 -12.30 -17.52 11.85
C ALA A 75 -11.58 -17.89 13.17
N ASN A 76 -11.68 -16.98 14.14
CA ASN A 76 -10.76 -16.96 15.28
C ASN A 76 -11.42 -16.99 16.67
N TRP A 77 -12.74 -17.07 16.73
CA TRP A 77 -13.46 -17.17 18.00
C TRP A 77 -14.68 -18.06 17.86
N LEU A 78 -14.93 -18.88 18.88
CA LEU A 78 -16.10 -19.72 18.97
C LEU A 78 -16.77 -19.52 20.33
N ALA A 79 -18.09 -19.40 20.31
CA ALA A 79 -18.93 -19.57 21.49
C ALA A 79 -19.84 -20.79 21.29
N PHE A 80 -19.90 -21.60 22.32
CA PHE A 80 -20.61 -22.87 22.34
C PHE A 80 -21.69 -22.83 23.41
N LYS A 81 -22.87 -23.35 23.09
CA LYS A 81 -23.98 -23.43 24.02
C LYS A 81 -24.89 -24.61 23.75
N LYS A 82 -25.12 -25.47 24.75
CA LYS A 82 -26.07 -26.58 24.64
C LYS A 82 -27.46 -26.15 25.11
N GLU A 83 -28.37 -25.95 24.16
CA GLU A 83 -29.78 -25.63 24.41
C GLU A 83 -30.70 -26.81 24.05
N ASN A 84 -31.30 -27.44 25.07
CA ASN A 84 -32.19 -28.59 24.89
C ASN A 84 -31.52 -29.69 24.05
N GLU A 85 -32.15 -30.09 22.94
CA GLU A 85 -31.64 -31.12 22.02
C GLU A 85 -30.59 -30.58 21.04
N SER A 86 -30.39 -29.26 20.94
CA SER A 86 -29.45 -28.67 19.98
C SER A 86 -28.22 -28.07 20.64
N VAL A 87 -27.08 -28.15 19.97
CA VAL A 87 -25.91 -27.32 20.25
C VAL A 87 -25.98 -26.09 19.36
N GLN A 88 -26.03 -24.91 19.96
CA GLN A 88 -25.80 -23.65 19.26
C GLN A 88 -24.30 -23.34 19.26
N VAL A 89 -23.78 -23.03 18.08
CA VAL A 89 -22.41 -22.55 17.91
C VAL A 89 -22.44 -21.18 17.24
N LYS A 90 -21.66 -20.26 17.76
CA LYS A 90 -21.39 -18.94 17.18
C LYS A 90 -19.93 -18.92 16.78
N LEU A 91 -19.67 -18.81 15.48
CA LEU A 91 -18.34 -18.63 14.90
C LEU A 91 -18.14 -17.15 14.55
N SER A 92 -17.15 -16.50 15.14
CA SER A 92 -16.81 -15.11 14.77
C SER A 92 -15.65 -15.08 13.79
N ILE A 93 -15.85 -14.31 12.72
CA ILE A 93 -14.83 -14.04 11.71
C ILE A 93 -14.40 -12.59 11.87
N THR A 94 -13.17 -12.39 12.30
CA THR A 94 -12.67 -11.08 12.74
C THR A 94 -11.74 -10.45 11.70
N PHE A 95 -11.84 -9.12 11.59
CA PHE A 95 -11.04 -8.29 10.70
C PHE A 95 -10.50 -7.09 11.49
N SER A 96 -9.17 -6.90 11.43
CA SER A 96 -8.50 -5.73 12.00
C SER A 96 -8.62 -4.53 11.06
N TRP A 97 -8.91 -3.34 11.59
CA TRP A 97 -8.91 -2.11 10.80
C TRP A 97 -7.51 -1.78 10.26
N GLU A 98 -6.46 -2.13 11.01
CA GLU A 98 -5.07 -1.82 10.67
C GLU A 98 -4.50 -2.75 9.59
N GLU A 99 -4.92 -4.01 9.60
CA GLU A 99 -4.44 -5.03 8.65
C GLU A 99 -5.23 -5.07 7.34
N TRP A 100 -6.30 -4.27 7.25
CA TRP A 100 -7.18 -4.27 6.10
C TRP A 100 -6.56 -3.55 4.90
N ASN A 101 -6.26 -4.31 3.86
CA ASN A 101 -5.56 -3.86 2.67
C ASN A 101 -6.38 -4.02 1.36
N GLN A 102 -7.71 -4.05 1.48
CA GLN A 102 -8.62 -4.23 0.34
C GLN A 102 -9.11 -2.88 -0.21
N PRO A 103 -9.50 -2.79 -1.50
CA PRO A 103 -9.92 -1.53 -2.14
C PRO A 103 -11.33 -1.03 -1.73
N PHE A 104 -11.99 -1.73 -0.81
CA PHE A 104 -13.31 -1.41 -0.27
C PHE A 104 -13.24 -1.36 1.27
N THR A 105 -14.20 -0.72 1.93
CA THR A 105 -14.18 -0.61 3.39
C THR A 105 -14.56 -1.93 4.08
N ILE A 106 -14.05 -2.21 5.28
CA ILE A 106 -14.49 -3.37 6.09
C ILE A 106 -15.99 -3.33 6.31
N GLN A 107 -16.57 -2.14 6.51
CA GLN A 107 -18.01 -2.01 6.74
C GLN A 107 -18.83 -2.45 5.53
N GLU A 108 -18.47 -2.00 4.34
CA GLU A 108 -19.11 -2.42 3.09
C GLU A 108 -18.97 -3.93 2.87
N PHE A 109 -17.77 -4.45 3.11
CA PHE A 109 -17.52 -5.89 3.05
C PHE A 109 -18.40 -6.67 4.01
N LEU A 110 -18.48 -6.28 5.29
CA LEU A 110 -19.23 -7.00 6.33
C LEU A 110 -20.73 -7.02 6.06
N GLU A 111 -21.31 -5.91 5.58
CA GLU A 111 -22.74 -5.89 5.20
C GLU A 111 -23.01 -6.83 4.03
N CYS A 112 -22.14 -6.83 3.01
CA CYS A 112 -22.28 -7.76 1.89
C CYS A 112 -22.09 -9.20 2.36
N TYR A 113 -21.10 -9.47 3.22
CA TYR A 113 -20.78 -10.80 3.68
C TYR A 113 -21.89 -11.37 4.57
N LYS A 114 -22.44 -10.55 5.46
CA LYS A 114 -23.64 -10.87 6.24
C LYS A 114 -24.80 -11.28 5.35
N ASN A 115 -25.05 -10.53 4.27
CA ASN A 115 -26.14 -10.83 3.34
C ASN A 115 -25.92 -12.15 2.59
N GLU A 116 -24.71 -12.42 2.08
CA GLU A 116 -24.40 -13.67 1.38
C GLU A 116 -24.53 -14.87 2.33
N MET A 117 -23.99 -14.78 3.54
CA MET A 117 -24.13 -15.85 4.55
C MET A 117 -25.59 -16.06 4.99
N SER A 118 -26.36 -14.98 5.11
CA SER A 118 -27.81 -15.06 5.39
C SER A 118 -28.58 -15.72 4.27
N ASN A 119 -28.21 -15.48 3.00
CA ASN A 119 -28.83 -16.10 1.83
C ASN A 119 -28.60 -17.62 1.78
N ILE A 120 -27.49 -18.10 2.32
CA ILE A 120 -27.17 -19.53 2.46
C ILE A 120 -27.97 -20.18 3.61
N GLY A 121 -28.61 -19.36 4.45
CA GLY A 121 -29.51 -19.82 5.52
C GLY A 121 -28.91 -19.72 6.92
N PHE A 122 -27.76 -19.07 7.08
CA PHE A 122 -27.18 -18.83 8.41
C PHE A 122 -27.78 -17.60 9.07
N LYS A 123 -27.89 -17.63 10.40
CA LYS A 123 -28.15 -16.41 11.17
C LYS A 123 -26.82 -15.68 11.37
N THR A 124 -26.79 -14.38 11.09
CA THR A 124 -25.56 -13.59 11.20
C THR A 124 -25.73 -12.27 11.95
N GLU A 125 -24.72 -11.88 12.71
CA GLU A 125 -24.67 -10.63 13.49
C GLU A 125 -23.33 -9.93 13.23
N ILE A 126 -23.33 -8.60 13.07
CA ILE A 126 -22.09 -7.82 12.90
C ILE A 126 -21.77 -7.18 14.25
N ASN A 127 -20.54 -7.37 14.73
CA ASN A 127 -20.02 -6.67 15.90
C ASN A 127 -18.93 -5.69 15.47
N LYS A 128 -18.93 -4.51 16.09
CA LYS A 128 -17.94 -3.46 15.82
C LYS A 128 -17.36 -3.00 17.14
N GLU A 129 -16.04 -3.05 17.24
CA GLU A 129 -15.29 -2.56 18.38
C GLU A 129 -14.16 -1.64 17.92
N GLU A 130 -13.52 -0.96 18.87
CA GLU A 130 -12.32 -0.19 18.59
C GLU A 130 -11.20 -1.15 18.15
N GLY A 131 -10.63 -0.93 16.97
CA GLY A 131 -9.52 -1.76 16.46
C GLY A 131 -9.93 -2.93 15.56
N TRP A 132 -11.16 -3.45 15.67
CA TRP A 132 -11.63 -4.55 14.84
C TRP A 132 -13.15 -4.58 14.59
N ALA A 133 -13.57 -5.37 13.61
CA ALA A 133 -14.97 -5.75 13.43
C ALA A 133 -15.09 -7.23 13.07
N SER A 134 -16.23 -7.84 13.41
CA SER A 134 -16.46 -9.25 13.14
C SER A 134 -17.84 -9.54 12.57
N LEU A 135 -17.93 -10.64 11.83
CA LEU A 135 -19.17 -11.30 11.46
C LEU A 135 -19.33 -12.56 12.30
N ASP A 136 -20.35 -12.58 13.15
CA ASP A 136 -20.78 -13.79 13.86
C ASP A 136 -21.71 -14.61 12.95
N ILE A 137 -21.38 -15.88 12.75
CA ILE A 137 -22.22 -16.87 12.08
C ILE A 137 -22.76 -17.81 13.15
N ILE A 138 -24.08 -17.87 13.30
CA ILE A 138 -24.78 -18.66 14.30
C ILE A 138 -25.47 -19.84 13.61
N PHE A 139 -25.17 -21.05 14.07
CA PHE A 139 -25.76 -22.29 13.56
C PHE A 139 -26.05 -23.29 14.68
N PHE A 140 -26.87 -24.28 14.36
CA PHE A 140 -27.34 -25.28 15.31
C PHE A 140 -26.97 -26.69 14.82
N VAL A 141 -26.54 -27.54 15.75
CA VAL A 141 -26.26 -28.96 15.54
C VAL A 141 -27.25 -29.77 16.36
N LEU A 142 -28.14 -30.48 15.68
CA LEU A 142 -29.17 -31.34 16.31
C LEU A 142 -28.64 -32.75 16.55
N ASP A 143 -27.86 -33.27 15.61
CA ASP A 143 -27.30 -34.62 15.63
C ASP A 143 -25.91 -34.60 14.97
N GLY A 144 -25.10 -35.61 15.26
CA GLY A 144 -23.75 -35.78 14.74
C GLY A 144 -22.68 -35.09 15.58
N ILE A 145 -21.46 -35.12 15.07
CA ILE A 145 -20.26 -34.54 15.72
C ILE A 145 -20.25 -33.03 15.45
N VAL A 146 -20.19 -32.22 16.51
CA VAL A 146 -20.24 -30.76 16.42
C VAL A 146 -19.08 -30.20 15.59
N LEU A 147 -17.89 -30.76 15.75
CA LEU A 147 -16.67 -30.34 15.06
C LEU A 147 -16.81 -30.45 13.53
N HIS A 148 -17.44 -31.52 13.02
CA HIS A 148 -17.66 -31.66 11.57
C HIS A 148 -18.51 -30.51 11.02
N ARG A 149 -19.54 -30.10 11.78
CA ARG A 149 -20.39 -28.97 11.36
C ARG A 149 -19.63 -27.65 11.45
N ILE A 150 -18.78 -27.47 12.45
CA ILE A 150 -17.88 -26.30 12.54
C ILE A 150 -16.98 -26.23 11.29
N ASP A 151 -16.35 -27.35 10.92
CA ASP A 151 -15.46 -27.42 9.75
C ASP A 151 -16.21 -27.12 8.43
N GLU A 152 -17.42 -27.66 8.26
CA GLU A 152 -18.29 -27.35 7.12
C GLU A 152 -18.60 -25.85 7.02
N VAL A 153 -18.99 -25.23 8.14
CA VAL A 153 -19.33 -23.79 8.17
C VAL A 153 -18.11 -22.93 7.91
N ILE A 154 -16.94 -23.30 8.45
CA ILE A 154 -15.67 -22.62 8.17
C ILE A 154 -15.34 -22.68 6.67
N HIS A 155 -15.51 -23.85 6.06
CA HIS A 155 -15.27 -24.05 4.64
C HIS A 155 -16.20 -23.18 3.77
N GLU A 156 -17.50 -23.18 4.10
CA GLU A 156 -18.49 -22.34 3.42
C GLU A 156 -18.20 -20.85 3.59
N ALA A 157 -17.93 -20.41 4.82
CA ALA A 157 -17.56 -19.05 5.13
C ALA A 157 -16.32 -18.59 4.34
N LYS A 158 -15.26 -19.41 4.31
CA LYS A 158 -14.06 -19.11 3.53
C LYS A 158 -14.35 -18.95 2.05
N LYS A 159 -15.14 -19.85 1.49
CA LYS A 159 -15.51 -19.83 0.07
C LYS A 159 -16.26 -18.54 -0.26
N GLU A 160 -17.22 -18.14 0.57
CA GLU A 160 -17.98 -16.90 0.37
C GLU A 160 -17.11 -15.66 0.57
N TYR A 161 -16.23 -15.65 1.58
CA TYR A 161 -15.23 -14.61 1.76
C TYR A 161 -14.40 -14.40 0.47
N GLN A 162 -13.84 -15.48 -0.08
CA GLN A 162 -13.02 -15.41 -1.30
C GLN A 162 -13.81 -14.93 -2.52
N SER A 163 -15.04 -15.44 -2.68
CA SER A 163 -15.95 -15.03 -3.75
C SER A 163 -16.29 -13.54 -3.66
N LEU A 164 -16.60 -13.07 -2.45
CA LEU A 164 -17.00 -11.69 -2.21
C LEU A 164 -15.85 -10.70 -2.37
N VAL A 165 -14.64 -11.06 -1.92
CA VAL A 165 -13.45 -10.25 -2.16
C VAL A 165 -13.24 -10.03 -3.66
N VAL A 166 -13.37 -11.07 -4.48
CA VAL A 166 -13.26 -10.96 -5.94
C VAL A 166 -14.41 -10.11 -6.53
N LYS A 167 -15.64 -10.32 -6.05
CA LYS A 167 -16.83 -9.57 -6.51
C LYS A 167 -16.72 -8.09 -6.20
N LEU A 168 -16.32 -7.71 -4.98
CA LEU A 168 -16.18 -6.32 -4.57
C LEU A 168 -14.95 -5.66 -5.19
N ALA A 169 -13.84 -6.38 -5.36
CA ALA A 169 -12.69 -5.87 -6.10
C ALA A 169 -13.06 -5.56 -7.57
N ARG A 170 -13.92 -6.40 -8.18
CA ARG A 170 -14.45 -6.16 -9.53
C ARG A 170 -15.46 -5.03 -9.57
N ALA A 171 -16.41 -4.97 -8.64
CA ALA A 171 -17.38 -3.88 -8.55
C ALA A 171 -16.70 -2.52 -8.30
N GLY A 172 -15.63 -2.50 -7.48
CA GLY A 172 -14.76 -1.35 -7.29
C GLY A 172 -14.02 -0.93 -8.57
N SER A 173 -13.74 -1.87 -9.48
CA SER A 173 -13.19 -1.57 -10.81
C SER A 173 -14.23 -1.24 -11.88
N GLU A 174 -15.50 -1.59 -11.68
CA GLU A 174 -16.60 -1.26 -12.61
C GLU A 174 -17.14 0.17 -12.41
N ASN A 175 -16.86 0.79 -11.26
CA ASN A 175 -17.26 2.17 -10.95
C ASN A 175 -16.10 3.18 -11.00
N ILE A 176 -14.90 2.75 -11.40
CA ILE A 176 -13.70 3.58 -11.38
C ILE A 176 -12.91 3.37 -12.67
N PHE A 177 -12.57 4.47 -13.34
CA PHE A 177 -11.69 4.46 -14.50
C PHE A 177 -10.24 4.64 -14.04
N VAL A 178 -9.40 3.64 -14.25
CA VAL A 178 -7.97 3.67 -13.89
C VAL A 178 -7.09 3.57 -15.14
N LYS A 179 -6.11 4.48 -15.27
CA LYS A 179 -5.05 4.41 -16.30
C LYS A 179 -3.69 4.63 -15.66
N VAL A 180 -2.73 3.79 -16.05
CA VAL A 180 -1.36 3.80 -15.51
C VAL A 180 -0.40 4.33 -16.57
N PHE A 181 0.48 5.24 -16.15
CA PHE A 181 1.48 5.91 -16.99
C PHE A 181 2.88 5.70 -16.42
N ASN A 182 3.86 5.54 -17.32
CA ASN A 182 5.27 5.53 -16.98
C ASN A 182 5.90 6.81 -17.55
N PHE A 183 5.85 7.90 -16.79
CA PHE A 183 6.45 9.17 -17.23
C PHE A 183 7.97 9.19 -16.96
N PRO A 184 8.76 9.86 -17.81
CA PRO A 184 10.13 10.17 -17.44
C PRO A 184 10.15 11.02 -16.18
N LYS A 185 11.07 10.73 -15.26
CA LYS A 185 11.14 11.32 -13.92
C LYS A 185 11.23 12.84 -13.97
N GLU A 186 11.86 13.37 -15.01
CA GLU A 186 12.06 14.79 -15.26
C GLU A 186 10.73 15.51 -15.51
N TYR A 187 9.74 14.84 -16.13
CA TYR A 187 8.45 15.42 -16.50
C TYR A 187 7.27 14.92 -15.66
N GLU A 188 7.45 13.87 -14.86
CA GLU A 188 6.43 13.20 -14.03
C GLU A 188 5.47 14.18 -13.33
N SER A 189 6.00 15.21 -12.67
CA SER A 189 5.17 16.21 -11.97
C SER A 189 4.29 17.04 -12.90
N ILE A 190 4.76 17.43 -14.09
CA ILE A 190 3.99 18.26 -15.03
C ILE A 190 2.92 17.39 -15.70
N CYS A 191 3.30 16.17 -16.11
CA CYS A 191 2.37 15.20 -16.68
C CYS A 191 1.28 14.81 -15.67
N THR A 192 1.63 14.63 -14.39
CA THR A 192 0.65 14.33 -13.33
C THR A 192 -0.33 15.48 -13.14
N GLN A 193 0.14 16.74 -13.11
CA GLN A 193 -0.74 17.91 -13.01
C GLN A 193 -1.69 18.01 -14.20
N TYR A 194 -1.20 17.72 -15.41
CA TYR A 194 -2.04 17.64 -16.60
C TYR A 194 -3.14 16.57 -16.44
N LEU A 195 -2.80 15.37 -15.98
CA LEU A 195 -3.79 14.32 -15.74
C LEU A 195 -4.83 14.70 -14.66
N VAL A 196 -4.42 15.34 -13.57
CA VAL A 196 -5.35 15.79 -12.51
C VAL A 196 -6.30 16.87 -13.03
N TRP A 197 -5.84 17.74 -13.95
CA TRP A 197 -6.67 18.77 -14.57
C TRP A 197 -7.81 18.19 -15.44
N PHE A 198 -7.76 16.90 -15.77
CA PHE A 198 -8.89 16.20 -16.39
C PHE A 198 -10.17 16.30 -15.54
N GLY A 199 -10.07 16.38 -14.21
CA GLY A 199 -11.24 16.59 -13.35
C GLY A 199 -11.95 17.92 -13.63
N GLU A 200 -11.19 19.01 -13.79
CA GLU A 200 -11.73 20.31 -14.17
C GLU A 200 -12.34 20.28 -15.57
N PHE A 201 -11.72 19.55 -16.50
CA PHE A 201 -12.29 19.34 -17.84
C PHE A 201 -13.66 18.64 -17.78
N LEU A 202 -13.79 17.58 -16.99
CA LEU A 202 -15.06 16.87 -16.79
C LEU A 202 -16.12 17.78 -16.14
N LEU A 203 -15.73 18.55 -15.11
CA LEU A 203 -16.63 19.48 -14.42
C LEU A 203 -17.21 20.53 -15.38
N ASN A 204 -16.37 21.07 -16.27
CA ASN A 204 -16.81 22.04 -17.28
C ASN A 204 -17.78 21.44 -18.32
N LEU A 205 -17.77 20.12 -18.50
CA LEU A 205 -18.75 19.38 -19.33
C LEU A 205 -20.00 18.96 -18.53
N GLY A 206 -20.10 19.37 -17.27
CA GLY A 206 -21.21 19.01 -16.37
C GLY A 206 -21.12 17.60 -15.80
N ILE A 207 -19.96 16.95 -15.85
CA ILE A 207 -19.73 15.61 -15.29
C ILE A 207 -19.03 15.74 -13.93
N ASN A 208 -19.73 15.37 -12.86
CA ASN A 208 -19.18 15.41 -11.50
C ASN A 208 -18.44 14.10 -11.19
N ALA A 209 -17.10 14.15 -11.17
CA ALA A 209 -16.24 13.00 -10.88
C ALA A 209 -15.06 13.42 -10.00
N ASP A 210 -14.67 12.53 -9.08
CA ASP A 210 -13.43 12.68 -8.33
C ASP A 210 -12.27 12.15 -9.18
N VAL A 211 -11.26 12.99 -9.38
CA VAL A 211 -10.05 12.64 -10.14
C VAL A 211 -8.86 12.75 -9.22
N SER A 212 -8.10 11.67 -9.07
CA SER A 212 -6.87 11.62 -8.29
C SER A 212 -5.74 10.97 -9.08
N ALA A 213 -4.51 11.32 -8.73
CA ALA A 213 -3.32 10.69 -9.27
C ALA A 213 -2.42 10.20 -8.14
N GLU A 214 -2.04 8.93 -8.18
CA GLU A 214 -1.14 8.31 -7.23
C GLU A 214 0.20 7.96 -7.89
N ASN A 215 1.31 8.30 -7.24
CA ASN A 215 2.66 8.00 -7.72
C ASN A 215 3.29 6.88 -6.89
N ASN A 216 3.56 5.74 -7.53
CA ASN A 216 4.22 4.59 -6.92
C ASN A 216 5.45 4.17 -7.72
N ARG A 217 6.65 4.38 -7.14
CA ARG A 217 7.94 3.77 -7.57
C ARG A 217 8.10 3.60 -9.10
N HIS A 218 7.92 4.68 -9.87
CA HIS A 218 8.02 4.79 -11.35
C HIS A 218 6.71 4.73 -12.16
N GLN A 219 5.55 4.65 -11.51
CA GLN A 219 4.25 4.66 -12.18
C GLN A 219 3.33 5.72 -11.59
N THR A 220 2.63 6.44 -12.48
CA THR A 220 1.55 7.37 -12.12
C THR A 220 0.22 6.71 -12.49
N SER A 221 -0.62 6.46 -11.50
CA SER A 221 -1.98 5.93 -11.70
C SER A 221 -2.99 7.07 -11.63
N LEU A 222 -3.71 7.33 -12.72
CA LEU A 222 -4.87 8.20 -12.73
C LEU A 222 -6.10 7.36 -12.35
N ILE A 223 -6.87 7.85 -11.39
CA ILE A 223 -8.07 7.23 -10.86
C ILE A 223 -9.22 8.24 -11.02
N VAL A 224 -10.30 7.83 -11.69
CA VAL A 224 -11.47 8.68 -11.93
C VAL A 224 -12.73 7.95 -11.46
N SER A 225 -13.46 8.56 -10.53
CA SER A 225 -14.67 7.99 -9.92
C SER A 225 -15.85 8.94 -10.10
N PRO A 226 -16.83 8.65 -10.98
CA PRO A 226 -18.04 9.46 -11.12
C PRO A 226 -18.92 9.36 -9.86
N LYS A 227 -19.48 10.48 -9.41
CA LYS A 227 -20.26 10.55 -8.16
C LYS A 227 -21.70 10.03 -8.29
N GLU A 228 -22.32 10.27 -9.43
CA GLU A 228 -23.79 10.17 -9.56
C GLU A 228 -24.26 9.20 -10.65
N ALA A 229 -23.36 8.75 -11.54
CA ALA A 229 -23.72 7.96 -12.72
C ALA A 229 -22.56 7.06 -13.21
N PRO A 230 -22.44 5.83 -12.67
CA PRO A 230 -21.45 4.86 -13.13
C PRO A 230 -21.51 4.53 -14.63
N GLU A 231 -22.70 4.64 -15.24
CA GLU A 231 -22.92 4.44 -16.67
C GLU A 231 -22.16 5.46 -17.55
N LEU A 232 -21.66 6.56 -16.99
CA LEU A 232 -20.87 7.55 -17.69
C LEU A 232 -19.41 7.13 -17.90
N LEU A 233 -18.94 6.03 -17.32
CA LEU A 233 -17.52 5.64 -17.40
C LEU A 233 -17.03 5.44 -18.84
N ILE A 234 -17.83 4.84 -19.72
CA ILE A 234 -17.48 4.69 -21.13
C ILE A 234 -17.30 6.06 -21.80
N LYS A 235 -18.17 7.02 -21.46
CA LYS A 235 -18.09 8.39 -21.95
C LYS A 235 -16.88 9.13 -21.37
N ILE A 236 -16.58 8.94 -20.09
CA ILE A 236 -15.40 9.49 -19.41
C ILE A 236 -14.12 8.96 -20.07
N GLU A 237 -14.05 7.66 -20.37
CA GLU A 237 -12.90 7.07 -21.07
C GLU A 237 -12.71 7.67 -22.47
N GLN A 238 -13.79 7.84 -23.24
CA GLN A 238 -13.73 8.50 -24.55
C GLN A 238 -13.25 9.95 -24.45
N LEU A 239 -13.78 10.70 -23.48
CA LEU A 239 -13.38 12.07 -23.20
C LEU A 239 -11.93 12.17 -22.74
N PHE A 240 -11.44 11.18 -22.00
CA PHE A 240 -10.05 11.11 -21.59
C PHE A 240 -9.10 10.98 -22.78
N TYR A 241 -9.42 10.12 -23.74
CA TYR A 241 -8.61 10.00 -24.96
C TYR A 241 -8.63 11.27 -25.83
N GLN A 242 -9.77 11.96 -25.89
CA GLN A 242 -9.86 13.27 -26.54
C GLN A 242 -9.02 14.32 -25.79
N TYR A 243 -9.09 14.32 -24.46
CA TYR A 243 -8.31 15.20 -23.61
C TYR A 243 -6.81 15.04 -23.85
N LEU A 244 -6.30 13.81 -23.88
CA LEU A 244 -4.88 13.53 -24.18
C LEU A 244 -4.43 14.00 -25.57
N SER A 245 -5.37 14.22 -26.50
CA SER A 245 -5.07 14.71 -27.85
C SER A 245 -4.98 16.24 -27.95
N LEU A 246 -5.44 16.98 -26.94
CA LEU A 246 -5.49 18.45 -26.96
C LEU A 246 -4.16 19.15 -27.24
N PRO A 247 -3.00 18.68 -26.72
CA PRO A 247 -1.72 19.29 -27.06
C PRO A 247 -1.40 19.26 -28.56
N TYR A 248 -2.07 18.40 -29.32
CA TYR A 248 -1.88 18.16 -30.74
C TYR A 248 -3.05 18.69 -31.60
N ILE A 249 -3.98 19.45 -31.02
CA ILE A 249 -5.20 19.90 -31.72
C ILE A 249 -4.90 20.77 -32.95
N GLU A 250 -3.77 21.49 -32.95
CA GLU A 250 -3.28 22.28 -34.09
C GLU A 250 -3.00 21.44 -35.35
N TYR A 251 -2.79 20.13 -35.18
CA TYR A 251 -2.55 19.17 -36.27
C TYR A 251 -3.83 18.48 -36.75
N LEU A 252 -4.97 18.73 -36.10
CA LEU A 252 -6.26 18.17 -36.50
C LEU A 252 -6.93 19.08 -37.55
N PRO A 253 -7.56 18.51 -38.61
CA PRO A 253 -8.22 19.29 -39.65
C PRO A 253 -9.31 20.19 -39.03
N ALA A 254 -9.22 21.49 -39.31
CA ALA A 254 -10.06 22.51 -38.71
C ALA A 254 -11.56 22.22 -38.95
N GLN A 255 -12.26 21.78 -37.91
CA GLN A 255 -13.71 21.70 -37.93
C GLN A 255 -14.25 23.04 -37.41
N ALA A 256 -14.70 23.87 -38.35
CA ALA A 256 -15.42 25.09 -38.04
C ALA A 256 -16.78 24.73 -37.41
N VAL A 257 -16.88 24.80 -36.09
CA VAL A 257 -18.16 24.72 -35.38
C VAL A 257 -18.50 26.12 -34.91
N SER A 258 -19.70 26.59 -35.27
CA SER A 258 -20.29 27.82 -34.74
C SER A 258 -20.54 27.64 -33.24
N ALA A 259 -19.52 27.92 -32.44
CA ALA A 259 -19.51 27.81 -31.00
C ALA A 259 -20.27 28.98 -30.36
N SER A 260 -21.07 28.71 -29.32
CA SER A 260 -21.67 29.72 -28.45
C SER A 260 -20.59 30.57 -27.76
N VAL A 261 -20.97 31.64 -27.06
CA VAL A 261 -19.99 32.47 -26.32
C VAL A 261 -19.34 31.65 -25.19
N GLU A 262 -20.13 30.80 -24.56
CA GLU A 262 -19.74 29.86 -23.51
C GLU A 262 -18.74 28.83 -24.03
N ASP A 263 -19.02 28.23 -25.20
CA ASP A 263 -18.12 27.26 -25.84
C ASP A 263 -16.77 27.91 -26.22
N LYS A 264 -16.79 29.16 -26.70
CA LYS A 264 -15.56 29.90 -27.02
C LYS A 264 -14.73 30.18 -25.77
N TYR A 265 -15.38 30.54 -24.66
CA TYR A 265 -14.70 30.76 -23.39
C TYR A 265 -14.06 29.46 -22.87
N LEU A 266 -14.80 28.35 -22.87
CA LEU A 266 -14.29 27.04 -22.46
C LEU A 266 -13.10 26.60 -23.32
N LEU A 267 -13.22 26.77 -24.64
CA LEU A 267 -12.15 26.46 -25.57
C LEU A 267 -10.89 27.31 -25.30
N GLN A 268 -11.06 28.61 -25.03
CA GLN A 268 -9.94 29.50 -24.74
C GLN A 268 -9.26 29.18 -23.39
N MET A 269 -10.05 28.81 -22.37
CA MET A 269 -9.54 28.28 -21.10
C MET A 269 -8.69 27.02 -21.32
N LEU A 270 -9.21 26.07 -22.10
CA LEU A 270 -8.54 24.82 -22.43
C LEU A 270 -7.20 25.06 -23.14
N PHE A 271 -7.21 25.93 -24.16
CA PHE A 271 -5.99 26.31 -24.88
C PHE A 271 -4.96 26.96 -23.97
N SER A 272 -5.38 27.91 -23.13
CA SER A 272 -4.49 28.61 -22.20
C SER A 272 -3.79 27.64 -21.24
N GLN A 273 -4.52 26.64 -20.72
CA GLN A 273 -3.95 25.64 -19.81
C GLN A 273 -2.98 24.69 -20.52
N VAL A 274 -3.34 24.23 -21.72
CA VAL A 274 -2.43 23.41 -22.55
C VAL A 274 -1.13 24.18 -22.84
N GLU A 275 -1.22 25.45 -23.22
CA GLU A 275 -0.05 26.31 -23.46
C GLU A 275 0.79 26.53 -22.20
N ASN A 276 0.16 26.71 -21.03
CA ASN A 276 0.89 26.79 -19.76
C ASN A 276 1.71 25.53 -19.50
N PHE A 277 1.13 24.34 -19.67
CA PHE A 277 1.88 23.08 -19.49
C PHE A 277 3.00 22.91 -20.52
N LYS A 278 2.79 23.28 -21.80
CA LYS A 278 3.85 23.31 -22.82
C LYS A 278 5.00 24.22 -22.40
N ASN A 279 4.71 25.43 -21.90
CA ASN A 279 5.72 26.37 -21.42
C ASN A 279 6.52 25.81 -20.23
N GLN A 280 5.87 25.10 -19.30
CA GLN A 280 6.55 24.46 -18.19
C GLN A 280 7.50 23.34 -18.65
N ILE A 281 7.12 22.58 -19.68
CA ILE A 281 7.99 21.56 -20.29
C ILE A 281 9.22 22.22 -20.92
N GLN A 282 9.02 23.25 -21.77
CA GLN A 282 10.12 23.97 -22.41
C GLN A 282 11.09 24.58 -21.38
N MET A 283 10.56 25.12 -20.27
CA MET A 283 11.40 25.67 -19.21
C MET A 283 12.20 24.57 -18.49
N LYS A 284 11.63 23.37 -18.30
CA LYS A 284 12.38 22.22 -17.78
C LYS A 284 13.48 21.76 -18.73
N ASP A 285 13.22 21.74 -20.03
CA ASP A 285 14.23 21.37 -21.03
C ASP A 285 15.44 22.31 -20.98
N ALA A 286 15.19 23.62 -20.92
CA ALA A 286 16.25 24.61 -20.77
C ALA A 286 17.05 24.43 -19.47
N ILE A 287 16.39 24.04 -18.36
CA ILE A 287 17.07 23.74 -17.09
C ILE A 287 17.92 22.46 -17.21
N ILE A 288 17.44 21.43 -17.90
CA ILE A 288 18.19 20.19 -18.13
C ILE A 288 19.44 20.49 -18.96
N GLU A 289 19.28 21.21 -20.07
CA GLU A 289 20.40 21.62 -20.92
C GLU A 289 21.42 22.46 -20.13
N MET A 290 20.96 23.41 -19.31
CA MET A 290 21.85 24.21 -18.45
C MET A 290 22.62 23.34 -17.45
N LYS A 291 21.97 22.31 -16.88
CA LYS A 291 22.63 21.35 -15.96
C LYS A 291 23.67 20.51 -16.70
N GLU A 292 23.39 20.06 -17.91
CA GLU A 292 24.33 19.28 -18.72
C GLU A 292 25.57 20.11 -19.08
N LEU A 293 25.38 21.36 -19.53
CA LEU A 293 26.46 22.30 -19.78
C LEU A 293 27.29 22.60 -18.52
N SER A 294 26.62 22.74 -17.37
CA SER A 294 27.31 22.92 -16.08
C SER A 294 28.13 21.70 -15.69
N ILE A 295 27.60 20.49 -15.87
CA ILE A 295 28.31 19.23 -15.62
C ILE A 295 29.53 19.10 -16.54
N ALA A 296 29.38 19.43 -17.83
CA ALA A 296 30.49 19.42 -18.79
C ALA A 296 31.61 20.39 -18.35
N SER A 297 31.25 21.62 -18.00
CA SER A 297 32.20 22.62 -17.51
C SER A 297 32.90 22.19 -16.22
N LEU A 298 32.19 21.57 -15.27
CA LEU A 298 32.78 21.04 -14.03
C LEU A 298 33.77 19.90 -14.32
N LYS A 299 33.47 19.02 -15.28
CA LYS A 299 34.38 17.94 -15.71
C LYS A 299 35.64 18.50 -16.36
N ASP A 300 35.50 19.50 -17.24
CA ASP A 300 36.65 20.14 -17.89
C ASP A 300 37.57 20.81 -16.88
N ASN A 301 36.99 21.52 -15.90
CA ASN A 301 37.73 22.14 -14.80
C ASN A 301 38.48 21.11 -13.93
N LEU A 302 37.85 19.96 -13.65
CA LEU A 302 38.51 18.87 -12.90
C LEU A 302 39.70 18.33 -13.68
N HIS A 303 39.51 18.05 -14.97
CA HIS A 303 40.57 17.53 -15.83
C HIS A 303 41.73 18.53 -15.99
N GLU A 304 41.45 19.84 -16.04
CA GLU A 304 42.48 20.87 -16.02
C GLU A 304 43.26 20.90 -14.70
N LYS A 305 42.56 20.77 -13.55
CA LYS A 305 43.19 20.70 -12.24
C LYS A 305 44.05 19.45 -12.07
N GLU A 306 43.59 18.30 -12.56
CA GLU A 306 44.37 17.05 -12.57
C GLU A 306 45.65 17.19 -13.39
N LYS A 307 45.57 17.78 -14.59
CA LYS A 307 46.76 18.10 -15.40
C LYS A 307 47.75 19.00 -14.65
N LYS A 308 47.26 20.05 -13.99
CA LYS A 308 48.10 20.95 -13.17
C LYS A 308 48.76 20.22 -12.00
N ILE A 309 48.04 19.32 -11.32
CA ILE A 309 48.60 18.51 -10.24
C ILE A 309 49.68 17.56 -10.74
N LEU A 310 49.45 16.87 -11.87
CA LEU A 310 50.44 15.99 -12.50
C LEU A 310 51.72 16.76 -12.89
N LEU A 311 51.57 17.96 -13.46
CA LEU A 311 52.70 18.86 -13.73
C LEU A 311 53.46 19.22 -12.45
N ILE A 312 52.77 19.66 -11.40
CA ILE A 312 53.39 20.01 -10.11
C ILE A 312 54.10 18.81 -9.48
N GLN A 313 53.51 17.62 -9.54
CA GLN A 313 54.12 16.39 -9.04
C GLN A 313 55.35 15.98 -9.85
N SER A 314 55.31 16.13 -11.18
CA SER A 314 56.47 15.90 -12.04
C SER A 314 57.61 16.87 -11.72
N MET A 315 57.30 18.14 -11.43
CA MET A 315 58.28 19.14 -10.99
C MET A 315 58.83 18.88 -9.58
N LYS A 316 58.03 18.32 -8.67
CA LYS A 316 58.47 17.98 -7.30
C LYS A 316 59.32 16.71 -7.23
N ASN A 317 59.06 15.75 -8.11
CA ASN A 317 59.79 14.48 -8.19
C ASN A 317 61.06 14.58 -9.06
N ALA A 318 61.16 15.62 -9.91
CA ALA A 318 62.39 15.94 -10.62
C ALA A 318 63.38 16.62 -9.65
N LYS A 319 64.16 15.79 -8.93
CA LYS A 319 65.34 16.26 -8.19
C LYS A 319 66.48 16.76 -9.09
N ASP A 320 66.39 16.50 -10.39
CA ASP A 320 67.22 17.12 -11.43
C ASP A 320 66.33 17.34 -12.66
N ILE A 321 66.05 18.60 -12.98
CA ILE A 321 65.45 18.96 -14.26
C ILE A 321 66.61 19.33 -15.18
N GLU A 322 66.97 18.42 -16.09
CA GLU A 322 67.81 18.78 -17.24
C GLU A 322 66.94 19.56 -18.24
N MET A 323 67.17 20.88 -18.32
CA MET A 323 66.69 21.67 -19.44
C MET A 323 67.87 21.96 -20.39
N PHE A 324 67.58 21.97 -21.70
CA PHE A 324 68.57 22.13 -22.79
C PHE A 324 69.61 21.01 -22.88
N GLY A 325 69.16 19.75 -22.96
CA GLY A 325 70.04 18.62 -23.30
C GLY A 325 71.26 18.44 -22.38
N GLY A 326 71.07 18.68 -21.08
CA GLY A 326 72.12 18.52 -20.06
C GLY A 326 72.98 19.77 -19.79
N ALA A 327 72.67 20.94 -20.37
CA ALA A 327 73.51 22.13 -20.21
C ALA A 327 73.31 22.90 -18.89
N ILE A 328 72.16 22.75 -18.21
CA ILE A 328 71.89 23.46 -16.95
C ILE A 328 71.22 22.51 -15.94
N SER A 329 71.94 22.18 -14.87
CA SER A 329 71.40 21.55 -13.66
C SER A 329 71.26 22.61 -12.56
N LEU A 330 70.05 22.79 -12.02
CA LEU A 330 69.79 23.70 -10.90
C LEU A 330 70.20 23.04 -9.57
N GLY A 331 71.51 22.92 -9.38
CA GLY A 331 72.19 22.60 -8.12
C GLY A 331 73.27 23.65 -7.86
N GLU A 332 73.55 23.96 -6.59
CA GLU A 332 74.49 25.01 -6.15
C GLU A 332 75.76 25.10 -7.02
N ILE A 333 75.90 26.18 -7.79
CA ILE A 333 77.10 26.44 -8.59
C ILE A 333 78.17 27.04 -7.67
N LYS A 334 79.23 26.28 -7.38
CA LYS A 334 80.45 26.81 -6.75
C LYS A 334 81.41 27.29 -7.84
N LEU A 335 81.57 28.60 -7.97
CA LEU A 335 82.63 29.23 -8.78
C LEU A 335 83.58 30.00 -7.86
N GLY A 336 84.65 29.33 -7.42
CA GLY A 336 85.69 29.94 -6.59
C GLY A 336 85.21 30.41 -5.20
N PRO A 337 85.82 31.45 -4.60
CA PRO A 337 85.56 31.83 -3.21
C PRO A 337 84.19 32.50 -2.97
N LEU A 338 83.35 32.64 -4.00
CA LEU A 338 82.01 33.22 -3.91
C LEU A 338 80.95 32.13 -4.04
N LYS A 339 80.12 31.98 -3.01
CA LYS A 339 78.94 31.12 -3.02
C LYS A 339 77.72 31.93 -3.48
N PHE A 340 77.07 31.47 -4.56
CA PHE A 340 75.79 31.99 -5.02
C PHE A 340 74.66 31.04 -4.60
N ASP A 341 73.66 31.57 -3.89
CA ASP A 341 72.45 30.83 -3.52
C ASP A 341 71.27 31.31 -4.40
N PRO A 342 70.80 30.49 -5.34
CA PRO A 342 69.69 30.84 -6.23
C PRO A 342 68.38 31.13 -5.49
N LYS A 343 68.18 30.62 -4.26
CA LYS A 343 66.97 30.93 -3.48
C LYS A 343 66.87 32.41 -3.16
N LYS A 344 67.98 33.08 -2.85
CA LYS A 344 67.99 34.52 -2.56
C LYS A 344 67.62 35.38 -3.77
N LEU A 345 67.93 34.91 -4.98
CA LEU A 345 67.58 35.58 -6.23
C LEU A 345 66.09 35.41 -6.56
N LEU A 346 65.53 34.23 -6.26
CA LEU A 346 64.11 33.94 -6.44
C LEU A 346 63.22 34.67 -5.42
N ASP A 347 63.72 34.86 -4.19
CA ASP A 347 63.07 35.69 -3.18
C ASP A 347 63.16 37.19 -3.53
N ALA A 348 64.25 37.64 -4.15
CA ALA A 348 64.38 39.01 -4.67
C ALA A 348 63.43 39.29 -5.85
N PHE A 349 63.23 38.32 -6.76
CA PHE A 349 62.27 38.43 -7.86
C PHE A 349 60.81 38.38 -7.40
N LYS A 350 60.51 37.62 -6.34
CA LYS A 350 59.17 37.65 -5.70
C LYS A 350 58.90 38.97 -4.99
N ALA A 351 59.92 39.59 -4.40
CA ALA A 351 59.80 40.92 -3.80
C ALA A 351 59.59 42.02 -4.87
N SER A 352 60.21 41.91 -6.04
CA SER A 352 60.01 42.89 -7.14
C SER A 352 58.68 42.72 -7.89
N SER A 353 58.03 41.55 -7.84
CA SER A 353 56.71 41.33 -8.45
C SER A 353 55.53 41.73 -7.54
N LEU A 354 55.80 42.29 -6.36
CA LEU A 354 54.80 42.81 -5.42
C LEU A 354 54.73 44.35 -5.40
N ASP A 355 55.55 45.04 -6.20
CA ASP A 355 55.54 46.52 -6.36
C ASP A 355 55.02 46.99 -7.73
N GLU A 356 54.43 46.11 -8.56
CA GLU A 356 53.59 46.50 -9.71
C GLU A 356 52.19 45.87 -9.56
N ALA A 357 51.42 46.43 -8.62
CA ALA A 357 49.96 46.36 -8.57
C ALA A 357 49.39 47.77 -8.62
#